data_AF-A0A960MZ77-F1
#
_entry.id   AF-A0A960MZ77-F1
#
_cell.length_a   1.000
_cell.length_b   1.000
_cell.length_c   1.000
_cell.angle_alpha   90.00
_cell.angle_beta   90.00
_cell.angle_gamma   90.00
#
_symmetry.space_group_name_H-M   'P 1'
#
loop_
_entity.id
_entity.type
_entity.pdbx_description
1 polymer ?
#
loop_
_entity_poly.entity_id
_entity_poly.type
_entity_poly.pdbx_seq_one_letter_code
_entity_poly.pdbx_strand_id
1 'polypeptide(L)' 'MKSLPACFCLCAALATGPIRAESDLPEPPTSWKYPPEMPGAKVEVYREVGGVKLNAYVFEPSG' A
#
# COMPACT_ATOMS: atom_id res chain seq x y z
N MET A 1 -31.12 -26.08 -40.27
CA MET A 1 -30.89 -24.94 -41.17
C MET A 1 -30.58 -23.75 -40.26
N LYS A 2 -29.32 -23.50 -39.91
CA LYS A 2 -28.42 -22.47 -40.47
C LYS A 2 -29.02 -21.06 -40.44
N SER A 3 -28.62 -20.23 -39.45
CA SER A 3 -28.28 -18.80 -39.61
C SER A 3 -28.01 -18.14 -38.24
N LEU A 4 -26.74 -17.92 -37.93
CA LEU A 4 -26.19 -16.76 -37.21
C LEU A 4 -25.38 -15.97 -38.26
N PRO A 5 -24.85 -14.74 -38.05
CA PRO A 5 -25.01 -13.75 -36.96
C PRO A 5 -25.07 -12.28 -37.47
N ALA A 6 -25.26 -11.27 -36.61
CA ALA A 6 -24.68 -9.93 -36.81
C ALA A 6 -24.75 -9.06 -35.54
N CYS A 7 -23.68 -8.30 -35.31
CA CYS A 7 -23.56 -7.25 -34.30
C CYS A 7 -23.36 -7.69 -32.84
N PHE A 8 -22.27 -8.41 -32.60
CA PHE A 8 -21.67 -8.48 -31.26
C PHE A 8 -20.18 -8.15 -31.32
N CYS A 9 -19.83 -7.00 -31.90
CA CYS A 9 -18.46 -6.51 -31.91
C CYS A 9 -18.46 -4.99 -31.86
N LEU A 10 -18.48 -4.39 -30.67
CA LEU A 10 -17.81 -3.10 -30.50
C LEU A 10 -17.44 -2.87 -29.04
N CYS A 11 -16.16 -2.58 -28.83
CA CYS A 11 -15.51 -2.17 -27.59
C CYS A 11 -15.08 -3.26 -26.59
N ALA A 12 -14.55 -4.37 -27.09
CA ALA A 12 -13.52 -5.15 -26.36
C ALA A 12 -12.13 -4.49 -26.56
N ALA A 13 -11.98 -3.21 -26.20
CA ALA A 13 -10.74 -2.47 -26.41
C ALA A 13 -10.36 -1.55 -25.23
N LEU A 14 -10.88 -1.81 -24.02
CA LEU A 14 -10.20 -1.38 -22.81
C LEU A 14 -9.19 -2.45 -22.47
N ALA A 15 -7.96 -2.21 -22.92
CA ALA A 15 -6.80 -3.04 -22.70
C ALA A 15 -6.72 -3.47 -21.22
N THR A 16 -7.07 -4.73 -20.97
CA THR A 16 -6.56 -5.53 -19.86
C THR A 16 -5.06 -5.74 -20.07
N GLY A 17 -4.30 -4.64 -20.03
CA GLY A 17 -2.87 -4.71 -19.81
C GLY A 17 -2.67 -5.33 -18.42
N PRO A 18 -1.75 -6.29 -18.25
CA PRO A 18 -1.43 -6.76 -16.92
C PRO A 18 -0.99 -5.54 -16.11
N ILE A 19 -1.67 -5.28 -14.99
CA ILE A 19 -1.09 -4.45 -13.93
C ILE A 19 0.21 -5.17 -13.58
N ARG A 20 1.34 -4.63 -14.03
CA ARG A 20 2.64 -5.08 -13.54
C ARG A 20 2.64 -4.74 -12.07
N ALA A 21 2.57 -5.77 -11.22
CA ALA A 21 3.07 -5.64 -9.87
C ALA A 21 4.50 -5.08 -10.03
N GLU A 22 4.73 -3.89 -9.47
CA GLU A 22 6.08 -3.40 -9.23
C GLU A 22 6.81 -4.58 -8.57
N SER A 23 7.85 -5.08 -9.24
CA SER A 23 8.66 -6.21 -8.75
C SER A 23 8.95 -5.99 -7.27
N ASP A 24 8.71 -7.01 -6.43
CA ASP A 24 9.10 -7.01 -5.02
C ASP A 24 10.51 -6.42 -4.93
N LEU A 25 10.59 -5.17 -4.47
CA LEU A 25 11.88 -4.53 -4.27
C LEU A 25 12.65 -5.41 -3.29
N PRO A 26 13.96 -5.63 -3.50
CA PRO A 26 14.73 -6.45 -2.58
C PRO A 26 14.51 -5.91 -1.16
N GLU A 27 14.16 -6.81 -0.23
CA GLU A 27 14.01 -6.42 1.17
C GLU A 27 15.30 -5.70 1.59
N PRO A 28 15.19 -4.52 2.24
CA PRO A 28 16.38 -3.85 2.72
C PRO A 28 17.14 -4.83 3.64
N PRO A 29 18.49 -4.80 3.62
CA PRO A 29 19.29 -5.70 4.45
C PRO A 29 19.03 -5.52 5.96
N THR A 30 18.39 -4.41 6.32
CA THR A 30 17.89 -4.14 7.67
C THR A 30 16.42 -4.54 7.77
N SER A 31 16.12 -5.58 8.55
CA SER A 31 14.75 -5.89 8.95
C SER A 31 14.19 -4.74 9.79
N TRP A 32 13.13 -4.09 9.31
CA TRP A 32 12.46 -3.03 10.08
C TRP A 32 11.58 -3.70 11.13
N LYS A 33 12.05 -3.67 12.39
CA LYS A 33 11.28 -4.19 13.53
C LYS A 33 10.02 -3.34 13.73
N TYR A 34 8.87 -4.00 13.86
CA TYR A 34 7.60 -3.35 14.23
C TYR A 34 7.09 -3.87 15.58
N PRO A 35 6.71 -2.98 16.52
CA PRO A 35 6.89 -1.53 16.46
C PRO A 35 8.38 -1.13 16.50
N PRO A 36 8.75 0.03 15.92
CA PRO A 36 10.15 0.44 15.86
C PRO A 36 10.68 0.88 17.22
N GLU A 37 11.97 0.66 17.43
CA GLU A 37 12.73 1.29 18.52
C GLU A 37 13.27 2.63 18.02
N MET A 38 12.83 3.73 18.63
CA MET A 38 13.17 5.10 18.22
C MET A 38 13.79 5.89 19.39
N PRO A 39 15.06 5.65 19.76
CA PRO A 39 15.71 6.35 20.87
C PRO A 39 15.72 7.86 20.66
N GLY A 40 15.42 8.63 21.71
CA GLY A 40 15.34 10.09 21.65
C GLY A 40 14.01 10.65 21.14
N ALA A 41 13.11 9.80 20.63
CA ALA A 41 11.75 10.21 20.32
C ALA A 41 10.86 10.20 21.56
N LYS A 42 10.01 11.21 21.70
CA LYS A 42 8.82 11.17 22.56
C LYS A 42 7.71 10.41 21.83
N VAL A 43 7.04 9.48 22.51
CA VAL A 43 5.92 8.71 21.93
C VAL A 43 4.59 9.33 22.36
N GLU A 44 3.78 9.70 21.39
CA GLU A 44 2.43 10.25 21.61
C GLU A 44 1.39 9.46 20.82
N VAL A 45 0.18 9.31 21.35
CA VAL A 45 -0.93 8.65 20.63
C VAL A 45 -1.74 9.74 19.94
N TYR A 46 -1.69 9.78 18.61
CA TYR A 46 -2.43 10.80 17.85
C TYR A 46 -3.85 10.36 17.50
N ARG A 47 -4.12 9.06 17.51
CA ARG A 47 -5.44 8.50 17.23
C ARG A 47 -5.59 7.11 17.83
N GLU A 48 -6.81 6.78 18.24
CA GLU A 48 -7.21 5.40 18.53
C GLU A 48 -8.30 4.96 17.55
N VAL A 49 -8.12 3.81 16.91
CA VAL A 49 -9.10 3.23 15.97
C VAL A 49 -9.08 1.71 16.13
N GLY A 50 -10.27 1.10 16.26
CA GLY A 50 -10.39 -0.36 16.35
C GLY A 50 -9.67 -0.95 17.57
N GLY A 51 -9.53 -0.20 18.66
CA GLY A 51 -8.79 -0.61 19.85
C GLY A 51 -7.27 -0.57 19.72
N VAL A 52 -6.74 -0.08 18.58
CA VAL A 52 -5.31 0.11 18.35
C VAL A 52 -4.95 1.58 18.49
N LYS A 53 -3.82 1.85 19.15
CA LYS A 53 -3.25 3.19 19.30
C LYS A 53 -2.26 3.45 18.17
N LEU A 54 -2.46 4.56 17.47
CA LEU A 54 -1.53 5.02 16.45
C LEU A 54 -0.53 5.98 17.09
N ASN A 55 0.72 5.53 17.19
CA ASN A 55 1.80 6.28 17.84
C ASN A 55 2.47 7.21 16.84
N ALA A 56 2.73 8.45 17.27
CA ALA A 56 3.66 9.39 16.67
C ALA A 56 4.96 9.40 17.49
N TYR A 57 6.10 9.31 16.81
CA TYR A 57 7.42 9.40 17.41
C TYR A 57 7.98 10.79 17.09
N VAL A 58 8.03 11.67 18.09
CA VAL A 58 8.33 13.11 17.94
C VAL A 58 9.76 13.38 18.42
N PHE A 59 10.55 14.05 17.58
CA PHE A 59 11.88 14.55 17.94
C PHE A 59 11.82 16.06 18.08
N GLU A 60 12.23 16.57 19.24
CA GLU A 60 12.29 18.00 19.49
C GLU A 60 13.71 18.53 19.19
N PRO A 61 13.85 19.75 18.63
CA PRO A 61 15.15 20.37 18.41
C PRO A 61 15.86 20.64 19.74
N SER A 62 17.19 20.72 19.70
CA SER A 62 18.03 20.97 20.87
C SER A 62 18.06 22.47 21.25
N GLY A 63 16.89 23.09 21.49
CA GLY A 63 16.77 24.47 21.98
C GLY A 63 17.26 25.59 21.06
#